data_AF-A0A1W1VY94-F1
#
_entry.id   AF-A0A1W1VY94-F1
#
_cell.length_a   1.000
_cell.length_b   1.000
_cell.length_c   1.000
_cell.angle_alpha   90.00
_cell.angle_beta   90.00
_cell.angle_gamma   90.00
#
_symmetry.space_group_name_H-M   'P 1'
#
loop_
_entity.id
_entity.type
_entity.pdbx_description
1 polymer ?
#
loop_
_entity_poly.entity_id
_entity_poly.type
_entity_poly.pdbx_seq_one_letter_code
_entity_poly.pdbx_strand_id
1 'polypeptide(L)'
;MTEQEAAYLVALAAANFPALQEKDLGPTVELWYRLLQDLPYQVVEKALLKVLSEVRYFPTVAEIRQAAAEIMQPETLSPGEAWALVLQAVKRYGSYREAEALAALPEDVARAVRYLGWREICLSEQPEVVRAQFMKVYEQVIGRQRESVVTPREVRELTAKIAQQKALGGGKVVALPKAGEK
;
A
#
# COMPACT_ATOMS: atom_id res chain seq x y z
N MET A 1 -13.15 -5.77 7.30
CA MET A 1 -13.49 -6.39 8.61
C MET A 1 -14.84 -5.84 9.10
N THR A 2 -15.47 -6.47 10.08
CA THR A 2 -16.74 -6.04 10.70
C THR A 2 -16.51 -5.10 11.89
N GLU A 3 -17.56 -4.44 12.37
CA GLU A 3 -17.50 -3.61 13.58
C GLU A 3 -17.18 -4.44 14.84
N GLN A 4 -17.68 -5.68 14.91
CA GLN A 4 -17.34 -6.62 16.00
C GLN A 4 -15.86 -6.99 16.00
N GLU A 5 -15.29 -7.22 14.82
CA GLU A 5 -13.86 -7.46 14.66
C GLU A 5 -13.03 -6.24 15.08
N ALA A 6 -13.47 -5.03 14.73
CA ALA A 6 -12.82 -3.79 15.18
C ALA A 6 -12.89 -3.63 16.70
N ALA A 7 -14.05 -3.93 17.32
CA ALA A 7 -14.23 -3.89 18.76
C ALA A 7 -13.28 -4.85 19.48
N TYR A 8 -13.15 -6.07 18.95
CA TYR A 8 -12.20 -7.05 19.47
C TYR A 8 -10.76 -6.55 19.40
N LEU A 9 -10.33 -5.96 18.27
CA LEU A 9 -8.98 -5.42 18.11
C LEU A 9 -8.68 -4.26 19.07
N VAL A 10 -9.66 -3.38 19.30
CA VAL A 10 -9.52 -2.28 20.27
C VAL A 10 -9.40 -2.82 21.69
N ALA A 11 -10.22 -3.81 22.06
CA ALA A 11 -10.14 -4.46 23.36
C ALA A 11 -8.79 -5.16 23.58
N LEU A 12 -8.30 -5.87 22.55
CA LEU A 12 -6.99 -6.52 22.56
C LEU A 12 -5.86 -5.50 22.74
N ALA A 13 -5.92 -4.37 22.05
CA ALA A 13 -4.95 -3.30 22.21
C ALA A 13 -5.01 -2.72 23.63
N ALA A 14 -6.20 -2.40 24.14
CA ALA A 14 -6.40 -1.79 25.45
C ALA A 14 -5.94 -2.68 26.62
N ALA A 15 -5.95 -4.01 26.43
CA ALA A 15 -5.43 -4.95 27.41
C ALA A 15 -3.95 -4.68 27.77
N ASN A 16 -3.17 -4.14 26.84
CA ASN A 16 -1.77 -3.76 27.05
C ASN A 16 -1.59 -2.37 27.72
N PHE A 17 -2.67 -1.61 27.92
CA PHE A 17 -2.63 -0.25 28.45
C PHE A 17 -3.63 -0.06 29.60
N PRO A 18 -3.23 -0.30 30.87
CA PRO A 18 -4.11 -0.26 32.03
C PRO A 18 -4.96 1.02 32.15
N ALA A 19 -4.38 2.18 31.79
CA ALA A 19 -5.07 3.47 31.84
C ALA A 19 -6.30 3.60 30.90
N LEU A 20 -6.53 2.64 30.01
CA LEU A 20 -7.64 2.62 29.07
C LEU A 20 -8.69 1.56 29.39
N GLN A 21 -8.43 0.63 30.31
CA GLN A 21 -9.32 -0.51 30.57
C GLN A 21 -10.69 -0.10 31.14
N GLU A 22 -10.77 1.02 31.85
CA GLU A 22 -12.02 1.53 32.44
C GLU A 22 -12.71 2.60 31.56
N LYS A 23 -12.16 2.92 30.39
CA LYS A 23 -12.70 3.97 29.52
C LYS A 23 -13.71 3.39 28.53
N ASP A 24 -14.70 4.21 28.18
CA ASP A 24 -15.53 3.93 27.02
C ASP A 24 -14.70 4.10 25.73
N LEU A 25 -14.48 2.98 25.05
CA LEU A 25 -13.71 2.92 23.79
C LEU A 25 -14.61 2.86 22.56
N GLY A 26 -15.93 3.03 22.69
CA GLY A 26 -16.88 3.05 21.56
C GLY A 26 -16.45 3.98 20.42
N PRO A 27 -16.05 5.25 20.69
CA PRO A 27 -15.54 6.14 19.65
C PRO A 27 -14.25 5.64 18.98
N THR A 28 -13.39 4.92 19.72
CA THR A 28 -12.18 4.31 19.18
C THR A 28 -12.50 3.13 18.27
N VAL A 29 -13.49 2.31 18.64
CA VAL A 29 -14.00 1.20 17.81
C VAL A 29 -14.52 1.73 16.47
N GLU A 30 -15.38 2.75 16.51
CA GLU A 30 -15.92 3.36 15.29
C GLU A 30 -14.81 3.94 14.39
N LEU A 31 -13.84 4.64 14.99
CA LEU A 31 -12.68 5.17 14.26
C LEU A 31 -11.87 4.06 13.59
N TRP A 32 -11.56 3.00 14.32
CA TRP A 32 -10.77 1.88 13.80
C TRP A 32 -11.54 1.13 12.72
N TYR A 33 -12.83 0.85 12.93
CA TYR A 33 -13.69 0.26 11.92
C TYR A 33 -13.66 1.10 10.63
N ARG A 34 -13.95 2.40 10.72
CA ARG A 34 -14.00 3.29 9.56
C ARG A 34 -12.71 3.29 8.74
N LEU A 35 -11.55 3.31 9.40
CA LEU A 35 -10.24 3.49 8.76
C LEU A 35 -9.51 2.20 8.38
N LEU A 36 -9.91 1.05 8.92
CA LEU A 36 -9.26 -0.24 8.71
C LEU A 36 -10.20 -1.27 8.05
N GLN A 37 -11.50 -1.00 7.91
CA GLN A 37 -12.46 -1.93 7.30
C GLN A 37 -12.10 -2.38 5.88
N ASP A 38 -11.33 -1.56 5.15
CA ASP A 38 -10.86 -1.88 3.80
C ASP A 38 -9.74 -2.92 3.76
N LEU A 39 -9.19 -3.31 4.93
CA LEU A 39 -8.16 -4.35 5.05
C LEU A 39 -8.75 -5.70 5.54
N PRO A 40 -8.15 -6.84 5.14
CA PRO A 40 -8.52 -8.14 5.69
C PRO A 40 -8.26 -8.22 7.19
N TYR A 41 -9.19 -8.79 7.96
CA TYR A 41 -9.08 -8.90 9.42
C TYR A 41 -7.74 -9.48 9.89
N GLN A 42 -7.32 -10.61 9.30
CA GLN A 42 -6.07 -11.29 9.67
C GLN A 42 -4.84 -10.39 9.45
N VAL A 43 -4.84 -9.54 8.42
CA VAL A 43 -3.74 -8.59 8.18
C VAL A 43 -3.72 -7.54 9.28
N VAL A 44 -4.88 -6.98 9.65
CA VAL A 44 -4.98 -5.95 10.70
C VAL A 44 -4.60 -6.53 12.06
N GLU A 45 -5.03 -7.74 12.39
CA GLU A 45 -4.66 -8.42 13.63
C GLU A 45 -3.14 -8.61 13.74
N LYS A 46 -2.49 -9.14 12.69
CA LYS A 46 -1.03 -9.30 12.68
C LYS A 46 -0.29 -7.97 12.72
N ALA A 47 -0.80 -6.95 12.03
CA ALA A 47 -0.25 -5.60 12.06
C ALA A 47 -0.32 -5.01 13.48
N LEU A 48 -1.46 -5.16 14.15
CA LEU A 48 -1.65 -4.72 15.53
C LEU A 48 -0.67 -5.42 16.48
N LEU A 49 -0.54 -6.75 16.38
CA LEU A 49 0.42 -7.51 17.20
C LEU A 49 1.87 -7.05 16.97
N LYS A 50 2.24 -6.78 15.71
CA LYS A 50 3.56 -6.22 15.39
C LYS A 50 3.75 -4.86 16.07
N VAL A 51 2.81 -3.93 15.90
CA VAL A 51 2.90 -2.59 16.51
C VAL A 51 3.00 -2.68 18.03
N LEU A 52 2.15 -3.49 18.68
CA LEU A 52 2.16 -3.68 20.13
C LEU A 52 3.48 -4.25 20.67
N SER A 53 4.28 -4.92 19.84
CA SER A 53 5.60 -5.41 20.23
C SER A 53 6.69 -4.33 20.27
N GLU A 54 6.42 -3.15 19.71
CA GLU A 54 7.39 -2.06 19.52
C GLU A 54 7.01 -0.77 20.26
N VAL A 55 5.71 -0.47 20.37
CA VAL A 55 5.23 0.81 20.90
C VAL A 55 5.13 0.83 22.43
N ARG A 56 5.27 2.03 23.00
CA ARG A 56 5.08 2.30 24.44
C ARG A 56 3.73 2.96 24.76
N TYR A 57 3.02 3.42 23.75
CA TYR A 57 1.75 4.14 23.86
C TYR A 57 0.68 3.40 23.07
N PHE A 58 -0.59 3.73 23.35
CA PHE A 58 -1.71 3.10 22.65
C PHE A 58 -1.57 3.32 21.13
N PRO A 59 -1.67 2.25 20.33
CA PRO A 59 -1.38 2.32 18.90
C PRO A 59 -2.34 3.24 18.17
N THR A 60 -1.80 4.00 17.23
CA THR A 60 -2.56 4.80 16.27
C THR A 60 -2.97 3.95 15.08
N VAL A 61 -4.05 4.34 14.41
CA VAL A 61 -4.45 3.71 13.15
C VAL A 61 -3.35 3.83 12.09
N ALA A 62 -2.57 4.92 12.10
CA ALA A 62 -1.47 5.11 11.16
C ALA A 62 -0.38 4.03 11.30
N GLU A 63 0.03 3.72 12.53
CA GLU A 63 1.02 2.66 12.81
C GLU A 63 0.51 1.29 12.37
N ILE A 64 -0.76 0.98 12.66
CA ILE A 64 -1.39 -0.28 12.22
C ILE A 64 -1.40 -0.39 10.70
N ARG A 65 -1.73 0.71 9.99
CA ARG A 65 -1.76 0.75 8.53
C ARG A 65 -0.37 0.65 7.89
N GLN A 66 0.67 1.17 8.52
CA GLN A 66 2.05 0.99 8.10
C GLN A 66 2.50 -0.46 8.27
N ALA A 67 2.27 -1.05 9.44
CA ALA A 67 2.57 -2.46 9.69
C ALA A 67 1.79 -3.40 8.75
N ALA A 68 0.53 -3.08 8.44
CA ALA A 68 -0.26 -3.82 7.46
C ALA A 68 0.34 -3.75 6.05
N ALA A 69 0.84 -2.58 5.62
CA ALA A 69 1.51 -2.43 4.32
C ALA A 69 2.76 -3.31 4.20
N GLU A 70 3.52 -3.44 5.29
CA GLU A 70 4.70 -4.30 5.36
C GLU A 70 4.32 -5.79 5.34
N ILE A 71 3.29 -6.19 6.09
CA ILE A 71 2.81 -7.58 6.13
C ILE A 71 2.22 -8.02 4.79
N MET A 72 1.56 -7.12 4.07
CA MET A 72 1.02 -7.41 2.74
C MET A 72 2.10 -7.42 1.65
N GLN A 73 3.33 -6.98 1.96
CA GLN A 73 4.48 -6.97 1.05
C GLN A 73 5.73 -7.54 1.74
N PRO A 74 5.70 -8.78 2.25
CA PRO A 74 6.74 -9.30 3.13
C PRO A 74 8.08 -9.51 2.42
N GLU A 75 8.11 -9.54 1.09
CA GLU A 75 9.31 -9.76 0.28
C GLU A 75 9.38 -8.78 -0.89
N THR A 76 9.39 -7.47 -0.60
CA THR A 76 9.76 -6.52 -1.65
C THR A 76 11.23 -6.72 -1.99
N LEU A 77 11.53 -7.18 -3.22
CA LEU A 77 12.91 -7.24 -3.70
C LEU A 77 13.53 -5.83 -3.65
N SER A 78 14.80 -5.74 -3.29
CA SER A 78 15.54 -4.49 -3.50
C SER A 78 15.56 -4.14 -5.00
N PRO A 79 15.71 -2.86 -5.37
CA PRO A 79 15.81 -2.48 -6.78
C PRO A 79 16.92 -3.23 -7.55
N GLY A 80 18.00 -3.60 -6.86
CA GLY A 80 19.09 -4.41 -7.41
C GLY A 80 18.70 -5.86 -7.68
N GLU A 81 18.02 -6.52 -6.74
CA GLU A 81 17.55 -7.89 -6.90
C GLU A 81 16.46 -7.98 -7.99
N ALA A 82 15.53 -7.03 -8.00
CA ALA A 82 14.53 -6.89 -9.04
C ALA A 82 15.17 -6.76 -10.43
N TRP A 83 16.20 -5.92 -10.57
CA TRP A 83 16.94 -5.77 -11.82
C TRP A 83 17.66 -7.06 -12.23
N ALA A 84 18.23 -7.80 -11.27
CA ALA A 84 18.86 -9.08 -11.56
C ALA A 84 17.87 -10.08 -12.17
N LEU A 85 16.62 -10.13 -11.69
CA LEU A 85 15.56 -10.96 -12.29
C LEU A 85 15.22 -10.51 -13.72
N VAL A 86 15.16 -9.20 -13.97
CA VAL A 86 14.95 -8.66 -15.32
C VAL A 86 16.06 -9.14 -16.26
N LEU A 87 17.33 -9.04 -15.85
CA LEU A 87 18.46 -9.52 -16.66
C LEU A 87 18.40 -11.02 -16.94
N GLN A 88 17.98 -11.83 -15.95
CA GLN A 88 17.77 -13.27 -16.15
C GLN A 88 16.66 -13.54 -17.17
N ALA A 89 15.55 -12.80 -17.08
CA ALA A 89 14.46 -12.89 -18.04
C ALA A 89 14.92 -12.48 -19.44
N VAL A 90 15.69 -11.39 -19.58
CA VAL A 90 16.22 -10.93 -20.88
C VAL A 90 17.08 -12.02 -21.51
N LYS A 91 17.98 -12.64 -20.74
CA LYS A 91 18.83 -13.76 -21.20
C LYS A 91 18.01 -14.98 -21.65
N ARG A 92 16.89 -15.27 -20.99
CA ARG A 92 16.07 -16.47 -21.24
C ARG A 92 15.05 -16.31 -22.36
N TYR A 93 14.44 -15.13 -22.46
CA TYR A 93 13.31 -14.87 -23.35
C TYR A 93 13.70 -14.03 -24.56
N GLY A 94 14.74 -13.20 -24.45
CA GLY A 94 15.14 -12.26 -25.50
C GLY A 94 14.06 -11.21 -25.79
N SER A 95 14.26 -10.43 -26.84
CA SER A 95 13.40 -9.29 -27.19
C SER A 95 12.05 -9.66 -27.80
N TYR A 96 11.87 -10.89 -28.28
CA TYR A 96 10.67 -11.32 -29.02
C TYR A 96 9.60 -11.98 -28.15
N ARG A 97 9.94 -12.44 -26.93
CA ARG A 97 9.06 -13.22 -26.05
C ARG A 97 8.65 -12.43 -24.81
N GLU A 98 8.22 -11.18 -25.01
CA GLU A 98 7.83 -10.27 -23.93
C GLU A 98 6.75 -10.84 -23.02
N ALA A 99 5.67 -11.39 -23.59
CA ALA A 99 4.55 -11.91 -22.82
C ALA A 99 4.97 -13.03 -21.86
N GLU A 100 5.81 -13.95 -22.32
CA GLU A 100 6.36 -15.03 -21.49
C GLU A 100 7.31 -14.48 -20.41
N ALA A 101 8.13 -13.49 -20.76
CA ALA A 101 9.05 -12.86 -19.81
C ALA A 101 8.31 -12.17 -18.67
N LEU A 102 7.28 -11.36 -19.00
CA LEU A 102 6.48 -10.65 -18.01
C LEU A 102 5.67 -11.60 -17.12
N ALA A 103 5.14 -12.69 -17.67
CA ALA A 103 4.41 -13.68 -16.90
C ALA A 103 5.31 -14.47 -15.92
N ALA A 104 6.61 -14.57 -16.21
CA ALA A 104 7.58 -15.26 -15.37
C ALA A 104 8.18 -14.36 -14.27
N LEU A 105 7.95 -13.05 -14.31
CA LEU A 105 8.46 -12.08 -13.33
C LEU A 105 7.44 -11.85 -12.21
N PRO A 106 7.89 -11.49 -10.99
CA PRO A 106 7.00 -10.92 -9.99
C PRO A 106 6.22 -9.71 -10.53
N GLU A 107 4.95 -9.57 -10.15
CA GLU A 107 4.03 -8.60 -10.78
C GLU A 107 4.46 -7.13 -10.61
N ASP A 108 5.11 -6.79 -9.50
CA ASP A 108 5.73 -5.49 -9.27
C ASP A 108 6.91 -5.21 -10.21
N VAL A 109 7.78 -6.21 -10.44
CA VAL A 109 8.89 -6.15 -11.40
C VAL A 109 8.37 -6.07 -12.83
N ALA A 110 7.40 -6.91 -13.19
CA ALA A 110 6.75 -6.91 -14.51
C ALA A 110 6.07 -5.57 -14.80
N ARG A 111 5.46 -4.94 -13.80
CA ARG A 111 4.87 -3.61 -13.91
C ARG A 111 5.91 -2.52 -14.17
N ALA A 112 7.04 -2.56 -13.47
CA ALA A 112 8.15 -1.63 -13.73
C ALA A 112 8.73 -1.81 -15.14
N VAL A 113 8.90 -3.06 -15.59
CA VAL A 113 9.31 -3.39 -16.96
C VAL A 113 8.32 -2.84 -17.99
N ARG A 114 7.00 -2.98 -17.78
CA ARG A 114 5.97 -2.43 -18.68
C ARG A 114 6.03 -0.91 -18.80
N TYR A 115 6.39 -0.19 -17.74
CA TYR A 115 6.55 1.26 -17.81
C TYR A 115 7.79 1.72 -18.57
N LEU A 116 8.88 0.94 -18.52
CA LEU A 116 10.09 1.22 -19.30
C LEU A 116 9.98 0.77 -20.76
N GLY A 117 9.34 -0.38 -20.97
CA GLY A 117 9.29 -1.10 -22.24
C GLY A 117 10.30 -2.25 -22.31
N TRP A 118 9.83 -3.45 -22.66
CA TRP A 118 10.67 -4.66 -22.71
C TRP A 118 11.71 -4.62 -23.81
N ARG A 119 11.32 -4.15 -25.00
CA ARG A 119 12.22 -4.07 -26.16
C ARG A 119 13.32 -3.04 -25.92
N GLU A 120 12.98 -1.93 -25.30
CA GLU A 120 13.89 -0.85 -24.90
C GLU A 120 14.94 -1.39 -23.94
N ILE A 121 14.53 -2.20 -22.95
CA ILE A 121 15.46 -2.87 -22.03
C ILE A 121 16.37 -3.85 -22.78
N CYS A 122 15.80 -4.68 -23.67
CA CYS A 122 16.56 -5.73 -24.38
C CYS A 122 17.56 -5.17 -25.40
N LEU A 123 17.24 -4.07 -26.07
CA LEU A 123 17.99 -3.54 -27.21
C LEU A 123 18.82 -2.29 -26.87
N SER A 124 18.88 -1.91 -25.59
CA SER A 124 19.61 -0.70 -25.19
C SER A 124 21.11 -0.84 -25.36
N GLU A 125 21.72 0.16 -25.98
CA GLU A 125 23.17 0.34 -26.04
C GLU A 125 23.74 0.98 -24.76
N GLN A 126 22.87 1.44 -23.85
CA GLN A 126 23.23 2.09 -22.58
C GLN A 126 22.60 1.34 -21.39
N PRO A 127 23.04 0.10 -21.10
CA PRO A 127 22.43 -0.75 -20.08
C PRO A 127 22.47 -0.15 -18.67
N GLU A 128 23.51 0.63 -18.33
CA GLU A 128 23.60 1.30 -17.03
C GLU A 128 22.56 2.43 -16.86
N VAL A 129 22.22 3.12 -17.95
CA VAL A 129 21.17 4.16 -17.92
C VAL A 129 19.80 3.52 -17.74
N VAL A 130 19.53 2.44 -18.48
CA VAL A 130 18.28 1.67 -18.35
C VAL A 130 18.14 1.08 -16.96
N ARG A 131 19.23 0.55 -16.39
CA ARG A 131 19.26 0.06 -15.01
C ARG A 131 18.84 1.15 -14.02
N ALA A 132 19.44 2.35 -14.12
CA ALA A 132 19.10 3.46 -13.23
C ALA A 132 17.63 3.91 -13.37
N GLN A 133 17.13 3.96 -14.61
CA GLN A 133 15.72 4.27 -14.89
C GLN A 133 14.78 3.20 -14.34
N PHE A 134 15.11 1.92 -14.52
CA PHE A 134 14.36 0.81 -13.97
C PHE A 134 14.28 0.90 -12.45
N MET A 135 15.41 1.10 -11.77
CA MET A 135 15.45 1.19 -10.31
C MET A 135 14.51 2.29 -9.79
N LYS A 136 14.57 3.48 -10.40
CA LYS A 136 13.69 4.60 -10.05
C LYS A 136 12.20 4.28 -10.28
N VAL A 137 11.86 3.66 -11.41
CA VAL A 137 10.48 3.28 -11.72
C VAL A 137 9.98 2.20 -10.78
N TYR A 138 10.81 1.21 -10.48
CA TYR A 138 10.47 0.13 -9.56
C TYR A 138 10.23 0.66 -8.14
N GLU A 139 11.07 1.56 -7.63
CA GLU A 139 10.85 2.24 -6.35
C GLU A 139 9.50 2.98 -6.32
N GLN A 140 9.12 3.64 -7.42
CA GLN A 140 7.80 4.28 -7.53
C GLN A 140 6.65 3.27 -7.54
N VAL A 141 6.83 2.11 -8.19
CA VAL A 141 5.82 1.04 -8.18
C VAL A 141 5.59 0.53 -6.76
N ILE A 142 6.66 0.19 -6.04
CA ILE A 142 6.58 -0.28 -4.65
C ILE A 142 5.99 0.81 -3.75
N GLY A 143 6.49 2.05 -3.88
CA GLY A 143 6.01 3.20 -3.10
C GLY A 143 4.52 3.40 -3.23
N ARG A 144 3.98 3.34 -4.46
CA ARG A 144 2.53 3.44 -4.72
C ARG A 144 1.75 2.27 -4.14
N GLN A 145 2.28 1.05 -4.20
CA GLN A 145 1.61 -0.10 -3.58
C GLN A 145 1.51 0.08 -2.06
N ARG A 146 2.60 0.51 -1.40
CA ARG A 146 2.62 0.81 0.03
C ARG A 146 1.67 1.95 0.39
N GLU A 147 1.71 3.05 -0.36
CA GLU A 147 0.82 4.20 -0.18
C GLU A 147 -0.65 3.81 -0.32
N SER A 148 -0.97 2.91 -1.27
CA SER A 148 -2.32 2.40 -1.48
C SER A 148 -2.82 1.57 -0.30
N VAL A 149 -1.92 0.88 0.40
CA VAL A 149 -2.28 0.26 1.68
C VAL A 149 -2.44 1.38 2.67
N VAL A 150 -1.39 2.13 3.04
CA VAL A 150 -1.38 3.12 4.15
C VAL A 150 -2.54 4.12 4.12
N THR A 151 -2.95 4.57 2.94
CA THR A 151 -4.02 5.55 2.81
C THR A 151 -5.40 4.88 2.85
N PRO A 152 -6.30 5.26 3.79
CA PRO A 152 -7.64 4.69 3.86
C PRO A 152 -8.41 4.84 2.54
N ARG A 153 -9.18 3.81 2.18
CA ARG A 153 -9.98 3.78 0.95
C ARG A 153 -10.83 5.04 0.75
N GLU A 154 -11.51 5.51 1.79
CA GLU A 154 -12.37 6.71 1.74
C GLU A 154 -11.61 7.95 1.26
N VAL A 155 -10.40 8.17 1.76
CA VAL A 155 -9.54 9.31 1.39
C VAL A 155 -9.07 9.18 -0.06
N ARG A 156 -8.69 7.98 -0.48
CA ARG A 156 -8.27 7.69 -1.87
C ARG A 156 -9.39 7.95 -2.87
N GLU A 157 -10.59 7.48 -2.57
CA GLU A 157 -11.78 7.67 -3.42
C GLU A 157 -12.15 9.13 -3.58
N LEU A 158 -12.10 9.92 -2.50
CA LEU A 158 -12.37 11.36 -2.56
C LEU A 158 -11.32 12.09 -3.42
N THR A 159 -10.04 11.76 -3.22
CA THR A 159 -8.93 12.35 -4.00
C THR A 159 -9.09 12.06 -5.49
N ALA A 160 -9.45 10.83 -5.85
CA ALA A 160 -9.69 10.42 -7.23
C ALA A 160 -10.87 11.18 -7.85
N LYS A 161 -11.99 11.34 -7.12
CA LYS A 161 -13.15 12.12 -7.58
C LYS A 161 -12.79 13.58 -7.86
N ILE A 162 -12.03 14.20 -6.96
CA ILE A 162 -11.56 15.59 -7.12
C ILE A 162 -10.65 15.72 -8.35
N ALA A 163 -9.75 14.76 -8.57
CA ALA A 163 -8.87 14.76 -9.74
C ALA A 163 -9.63 14.64 -11.06
N GLN A 164 -10.63 13.75 -11.13
CA GLN A 164 -11.50 13.59 -12.31
C GLN A 164 -12.30 14.87 -12.60
N GLN A 165 -12.86 15.51 -11.58
CA GLN A 165 -13.59 16.76 -11.73
C GLN A 165 -12.71 17.93 -12.21
N LYS A 166 -11.46 17.99 -11.75
CA LYS A 166 -10.48 18.97 -12.26
C LYS A 166 -10.14 18.74 -13.74
N ALA A 167 -9.99 17.48 -14.16
CA ALA A 167 -9.71 17.13 -15.55
C ALA A 167 -10.90 17.41 -16.50
N LEU A 168 -12.13 17.34 -16.00
CA LEU A 168 -13.36 17.54 -16.76
C LEU A 168 -13.83 19.00 -16.84
N GLY A 169 -13.10 19.96 -16.25
CA GLY A 169 -13.39 21.39 -16.36
C GLY A 169 -14.60 21.85 -15.55
N GLY A 170 -14.35 22.37 -14.35
CA GLY A 170 -15.39 23.04 -13.57
C GLY A 170 -14.98 23.28 -12.12
N GLY A 171 -14.31 24.42 -11.87
CA GLY A 171 -14.05 24.89 -10.52
C GLY A 171 -15.36 25.18 -9.77
N LYS A 172 -15.87 24.20 -9.02
CA LYS A 172 -16.67 24.44 -7.82
C LYS A 172 -16.14 23.53 -6.72
N VAL A 173 -15.47 24.15 -5.76
CA VAL A 173 -15.05 23.52 -4.50
C VAL A 173 -16.33 23.00 -3.82
N VAL A 174 -16.44 21.68 -3.65
CA VAL A 174 -17.52 21.10 -2.87
C VAL A 174 -17.29 21.49 -1.41
N ALA A 175 -18.29 22.16 -0.82
CA ALA A 175 -18.33 22.39 0.62
C ALA A 175 -18.25 21.04 1.34
N LEU A 176 -17.27 20.91 2.24
CA LEU A 176 -17.16 19.76 3.13
C LEU A 176 -18.53 19.48 3.77
N PRO A 177 -18.98 18.21 3.83
CA PRO A 177 -20.19 17.89 4.57
C PRO A 177 -19.98 18.34 6.01
N LYS A 178 -20.87 19.21 6.51
CA LYS A 178 -20.84 19.58 7.92
C LYS A 178 -21.05 18.32 8.73
N ALA A 179 -20.07 17.98 9.57
CA ALA A 179 -20.26 16.99 10.60
C ALA A 179 -21.36 17.51 11.56
N GLY A 180 -22.48 16.78 11.65
CA GLY A 180 -23.46 16.91 12.72
C GLY A 180 -24.65 17.84 12.47
N GLU A 181 -25.67 17.34 11.77
CA GLU A 181 -27.10 17.63 11.99
C GLU A 181 -27.84 16.36 11.53
N LYS A 182 -28.55 15.54 12.33
CA LYS A 182 -29.04 15.53 13.70
C LYS A 182 -28.90 14.11 14.25
#